data_AF-A0A967KL53-F1
#
_entry.id   AF-A0A967KL53-F1
#
_cell.length_a   1.000
_cell.length_b   1.000
_cell.length_c   1.000
_cell.angle_alpha   90.00
_cell.angle_beta   90.00
_cell.angle_gamma   90.00
#
_symmetry.space_group_name_H-M   'P 1'
#
loop_
_entity.id
_entity.type
_entity.pdbx_description
1 polymer ?
#
loop_
_entity_poly.entity_id
_entity_poly.type
_entity_poly.pdbx_seq_one_letter_code
_entity_poly.pdbx_strand_id
1 'polypeptide(L)' 'MSGQRGRKKIATVAVARKLLSIMRAMQMSGELFNEELVCRECGIGEVSKVKKLS' A
#
# COMPACT_ATOMS: atom_id res chain seq x y z
N MET A 1 20.04 19.10 11.19
CA MET A 1 19.30 18.13 10.33
C MET A 1 17.99 17.65 10.97
N SER A 2 17.11 18.55 11.45
CA SER A 2 15.93 18.18 12.26
C SER A 2 14.60 18.06 11.49
N GLY A 3 14.53 18.42 10.21
CA GLY A 3 13.26 18.44 9.44
C GLY A 3 12.83 17.12 8.77
N GLN A 4 13.72 16.14 8.60
CA GLN A 4 13.43 14.94 7.79
C GLN A 4 12.67 13.83 8.54
N ARG A 5 12.83 13.70 9.87
CA ARG A 5 12.20 12.61 10.63
C ARG A 5 10.67 12.69 10.65
N GLY A 6 10.10 13.90 10.70
CA GLY A 6 8.65 14.10 10.68
C GLY A 6 8.01 13.77 9.33
N ARG A 7 8.62 14.22 8.22
CA ARG A 7 8.11 13.98 6.86
C ARG A 7 8.01 12.49 6.52
N LYS A 8 9.01 11.70 6.94
CA LYS A 8 8.98 10.23 6.73
C LYS A 8 7.80 9.57 7.45
N LYS A 9 7.53 9.95 8.71
CA LYS A 9 6.37 9.43 9.46
C LYS A 9 5.04 9.80 8.80
N ILE A 10 4.91 11.04 8.34
CA ILE A 10 3.71 11.52 7.65
C ILE A 10 3.48 10.72 6.36
N ALA A 11 4.53 10.48 5.58
CA ALA A 11 4.45 9.65 4.37
C ALA A 11 4.00 8.21 4.69
N THR A 12 4.57 7.58 5.72
CA THR A 12 4.16 6.23 6.14
C THR A 12 2.70 6.18 6.56
N VAL A 13 2.23 7.14 7.37
CA VAL A 13 0.84 7.20 7.81
C VAL A 13 -0.12 7.43 6.64
N ALA A 14 0.26 8.26 5.67
CA ALA A 14 -0.54 8.49 4.46
C ALA A 14 -0.71 7.21 3.63
N VAL A 15 0.37 6.47 3.41
CA VAL A 15 0.34 5.19 2.69
C VAL A 15 -0.50 4.16 3.44
N ALA A 16 -0.30 4.01 4.76
CA ALA A 16 -1.07 3.07 5.58
C ALA A 16 -2.58 3.38 5.56
N ARG A 17 -2.97 4.66 5.64
CA ARG A 17 -4.38 5.07 5.52
C ARG A 17 -4.96 4.69 4.16
N LYS A 18 -4.23 4.92 3.07
CA LYS A 18 -4.71 4.58 1.72
C LYS A 18 -4.90 3.06 1.57
N LEU A 19 -3.96 2.27 2.06
CA LEU A 19 -4.02 0.81 2.06
C LEU A 19 -5.24 0.29 2.83
N LEU A 20 -5.45 0.78 4.06
CA LEU A 20 -6.60 0.38 4.88
C LEU A 20 -7.95 0.75 4.25
N SER A 21 -8.05 1.91 3.59
CA SER A 21 -9.28 2.29 2.88
C SER A 21 -9.61 1.36 1.72
N ILE A 22 -8.60 0.94 0.94
CA ILE A 22 -8.79 0.01 -0.18
C ILE A 22 -9.19 -1.37 0.35
N MET A 23 -8.48 -1.88 1.35
CA MET A 23 -8.80 -3.16 1.98
C MET A 23 -10.20 -3.16 2.59
N ARG A 24 -10.62 -2.03 3.20
CA ARG A 24 -11.97 -1.89 3.73
C ARG A 24 -13.02 -1.90 2.63
N ALA A 25 -12.76 -1.26 1.50
CA ALA A 25 -13.66 -1.32 0.35
C ALA A 25 -13.83 -2.74 -0.18
N MET A 26 -12.72 -3.50 -0.33
CA MET A 26 -12.74 -4.92 -0.73
C MET A 26 -13.51 -5.78 0.27
N GLN A 27 -13.33 -5.54 1.58
CA GLN A 27 -14.06 -6.27 2.60
C GLN A 27 -15.58 -5.99 2.55
N MET A 28 -15.98 -4.76 2.20
CA MET A 28 -17.39 -4.38 2.06
C MET A 28 -18.01 -4.91 0.77
N SER A 29 -17.24 -4.99 -0.33
CA SER A 29 -17.69 -5.56 -1.60
C SER A 29 -17.66 -7.10 -1.61
N GLY A 30 -16.91 -7.72 -0.71
CA GLY A 30 -16.67 -9.16 -0.71
C GLY A 30 -15.66 -9.60 -1.78
N GLU A 31 -14.95 -8.65 -2.38
CA GLU A 31 -13.92 -8.94 -3.38
C GLU A 31 -12.65 -9.51 -2.74
N LEU A 32 -11.96 -10.37 -3.50
CA LEU A 32 -10.64 -10.87 -3.12
C LEU A 32 -9.62 -9.72 -3.13
N PHE A 33 -8.55 -9.89 -2.34
CA PHE A 33 -7.47 -8.93 -2.27
C PHE A 33 -6.78 -8.76 -3.65
N ASN A 34 -6.85 -7.55 -4.20
CA ASN A 34 -6.20 -7.21 -5.47
C ASN A 34 -4.87 -6.48 -5.21
N GLU A 35 -3.77 -7.23 -5.29
CA GLU A 35 -2.40 -6.73 -5.09
C GLU A 35 -2.03 -5.61 -6.07
N GLU A 36 -2.43 -5.71 -7.34
CA GLU A 36 -2.11 -4.72 -8.37
C GLU A 36 -2.78 -3.38 -8.09
N LEU A 37 -4.04 -3.40 -7.67
CA LEU A 37 -4.78 -2.19 -7.30
C LEU A 37 -4.11 -1.51 -6.10
N VAL A 38 -3.76 -2.28 -5.07
CA VAL A 38 -3.09 -1.74 -3.87
C VAL A 38 -1.72 -1.15 -4.23
N CYS A 39 -0.93 -1.83 -5.07
CA CYS A 39 0.38 -1.33 -5.49
C CYS A 39 0.27 -0.03 -6.28
N ARG A 40 -0.63 0.00 -7.28
CA ARG A 40 -0.89 1.20 -8.11
C ARG A 40 -1.33 2.38 -7.26
N GLU A 41 -2.29 2.15 -6.36
CA GLU A 41 -2.87 3.22 -5.57
C GLU A 41 -1.94 3.67 -4.44
N CYS A 42 -1.22 2.77 -3.78
CA CYS A 42 -0.31 3.12 -2.69
C CYS A 42 1.07 3.59 -3.17
N GLY A 43 1.34 3.56 -4.49
CA GLY A 43 2.65 3.90 -5.04
C GLY A 43 3.76 2.96 -4.59
N ILE A 44 3.39 1.71 -4.27
CA ILE A 44 4.33 0.66 -3.88
C ILE A 44 4.86 0.09 -5.19
N GLY A 45 6.13 0.36 -5.51
CA GLY A 45 6.77 -0.15 -6.72
C GLY A 45 6.68 -1.68 -6.78
N GLU A 46 6.33 -2.20 -7.95
CA GLU A 46 6.12 -3.60 -8.33
C GLU A 46 6.63 -4.67 -7.34
N VAL A 47 5.71 -5.51 -6.85
CA VAL A 47 6.00 -6.77 -6.12
C VAL A 47 6.49 -7.88 -7.08
N SER A 48 6.87 -7.52 -8.31
CA SER A 48 7.31 -8.41 -9.39
C SER A 48 8.70 -9.06 -9.15
N LYS A 49 8.93 -9.71 -8.00
CA LYS A 49 10.09 -10.60 -7.82
C LYS A 49 9.95 -11.68 -6.74
N VAL A 50 8.75 -12.22 -6.49
CA VAL A 50 8.61 -13.40 -5.60
C VAL A 50 7.97 -14.62 -6.27
N LYS A 51 7.32 -14.48 -7.44
CA LYS A 51 6.62 -15.60 -8.11
C LYS A 51 7.38 -16.32 -9.23
N LYS A 52 8.71 -16.15 -9.37
CA LYS A 52 9.51 -16.83 -10.41
C LYS A 52 10.40 -17.97 -9.90
N LEU A 53 10.18 -18.45 -8.68
CA LEU A 53 10.78 -19.68 -8.14
C LEU A 53 9.79 -20.39 -7.22
N SER A 54 8.83 -21.12 -7.79
CA SER A 54 8.15 -22.28 -7.17
C SER A 54 7.39 -23.03 -8.25
#